data_AF-A9HXJ2-F1
#
_entry.id   AF-A9HXJ2-F1
#
_cell.length_a   1.000
_cell.length_b   1.000
_cell.length_c   1.000
_cell.angle_alpha   90.00
_cell.angle_beta   90.00
_cell.angle_gamma   90.00
#
_symmetry.space_group_name_H-M   'P 1'
#
loop_
_entity.id
_entity.type
_entity.pdbx_description
1 polymer ?
#
loop_
_entity_poly.entity_id
_entity_poly.type
_entity_poly.pdbx_seq_one_letter_code
_entity_poly.pdbx_strand_id
1 'polypeptide(L)'
;MTSYQFDLIARLLGVPATARAAARAVLVDNMASADAAQLQGCAEAELDQALSDIQALELEIRGVFVLHGPNEFRVTVGHHDTHRMPGAQQLAEGQVVQLVAHSTERYIPVRVVATPAQVGGYYDGIIVEQLVAASRFQVGDRVRFGEDQVMTGDTDTRPGIPGHLHRRFQGRRGGR
;
A
#
# COMPACT_ATOMS: atom_id res chain seq x y z
N MET A 1 6.84 -6.47 -13.53
CA MET A 1 7.22 -7.66 -12.72
C MET A 1 8.45 -8.34 -13.35
N THR A 2 9.04 -9.36 -12.74
CA THR A 2 10.12 -10.16 -13.38
C THR A 2 9.55 -11.21 -14.34
N SER A 3 10.33 -11.63 -15.36
CA SER A 3 9.89 -12.70 -16.30
C SER A 3 9.51 -13.99 -15.58
N TYR A 4 10.26 -14.37 -14.54
CA TYR A 4 9.97 -15.59 -13.78
C TYR A 4 8.62 -15.51 -13.04
N GLN A 5 8.33 -14.38 -12.39
CA GLN A 5 7.03 -14.16 -11.73
C GLN A 5 5.89 -14.22 -12.75
N PHE A 6 6.06 -13.57 -13.89
CA PHE A 6 5.09 -13.59 -14.98
C PHE A 6 4.80 -15.02 -15.45
N ASP A 7 5.84 -15.78 -15.80
CA ASP A 7 5.69 -17.13 -16.35
C ASP A 7 5.00 -18.08 -15.36
N LEU A 8 5.29 -17.94 -14.06
CA LEU A 8 4.65 -18.73 -13.01
C LEU A 8 3.17 -18.38 -12.86
N ILE A 9 2.82 -17.10 -12.77
CA ILE A 9 1.44 -16.62 -12.62
C ILE A 9 0.61 -16.98 -13.86
N ALA A 10 1.12 -16.69 -15.05
CA ALA A 10 0.43 -16.99 -16.31
C ALA A 10 0.19 -18.50 -16.50
N ARG A 11 1.09 -19.35 -16.00
CA ARG A 11 0.91 -20.80 -15.99
C ARG A 11 -0.15 -21.25 -15.00
N LEU A 12 -0.20 -20.68 -13.80
CA LEU A 12 -1.22 -20.99 -12.79
C LEU A 12 -2.63 -20.64 -13.28
N LEU A 13 -2.77 -19.51 -13.97
CA LEU A 13 -4.03 -19.04 -14.56
C LEU A 13 -4.42 -19.77 -15.84
N GLY A 14 -3.50 -20.51 -16.47
CA GLY A 14 -3.77 -21.18 -17.74
C GLY A 14 -3.99 -20.21 -18.91
N VAL A 15 -3.37 -19.03 -18.88
CA VAL A 15 -3.58 -17.96 -19.90
C VAL A 15 -3.26 -18.50 -21.31
N PRO A 16 -4.12 -18.30 -22.32
CA PRO A 16 -3.88 -18.74 -23.71
C PRO A 16 -2.56 -18.20 -24.29
N ALA A 17 -1.97 -18.90 -25.25
CA ALA A 17 -0.62 -18.61 -25.75
C ALA A 17 -0.47 -17.18 -26.34
N THR A 18 -1.43 -16.73 -27.16
CA THR A 18 -1.43 -15.39 -27.78
C THR A 18 -1.60 -14.29 -26.73
N ALA A 19 -2.60 -14.43 -25.85
CA ALA A 19 -2.83 -13.50 -24.74
C ALA A 19 -1.65 -13.46 -23.76
N ARG A 20 -1.00 -14.59 -23.50
CA ARG A 20 0.20 -14.69 -22.67
C ARG A 20 1.38 -13.96 -23.30
N ALA A 21 1.63 -14.13 -24.60
CA ALA A 21 2.71 -13.43 -25.29
C ALA A 21 2.49 -11.91 -25.27
N ALA A 22 1.25 -11.46 -25.51
CA ALA A 22 0.90 -10.05 -25.46
C ALA A 22 1.03 -9.48 -24.04
N ALA A 23 0.51 -10.17 -23.02
CA ALA A 23 0.63 -9.76 -21.63
C ALA A 23 2.09 -9.70 -21.15
N ARG A 24 2.96 -10.61 -21.62
CA ARG A 24 4.40 -10.56 -21.34
C ARG A 24 5.04 -9.30 -21.92
N ALA A 25 4.73 -8.96 -23.16
CA ALA A 25 5.25 -7.76 -23.82
C ALA A 25 4.86 -6.49 -23.05
N VAL A 26 3.64 -6.45 -22.50
CA VAL A 26 3.18 -5.32 -21.68
C VAL A 26 3.88 -5.30 -20.31
N LEU A 27 3.80 -6.38 -19.54
CA LEU A 27 4.16 -6.38 -18.11
C LEU A 27 5.65 -6.60 -17.81
N VAL A 28 6.40 -7.12 -18.77
CA VAL A 28 7.85 -7.40 -18.66
C VAL A 28 8.64 -6.48 -19.57
N ASP A 29 8.22 -6.32 -20.82
CA ASP A 29 8.96 -5.56 -21.82
C ASP A 29 8.50 -4.08 -21.93
N ASN A 30 7.49 -3.68 -21.15
CA ASN A 30 6.91 -2.32 -21.10
C ASN A 30 6.37 -1.81 -22.45
N MET A 31 5.84 -2.71 -23.28
CA MET A 31 5.16 -2.35 -24.52
C MET A 31 3.76 -1.79 -24.26
N ALA A 32 3.28 -0.88 -25.10
CA ALA A 32 1.90 -0.42 -25.07
C ALA A 32 0.94 -1.57 -25.41
N SER A 33 -0.21 -1.65 -24.72
CA SER A 33 -1.16 -2.76 -24.87
C SER A 33 -1.66 -2.94 -26.31
N ALA A 34 -1.95 -1.85 -27.02
CA ALA A 34 -2.42 -1.89 -28.41
C ALA A 34 -1.37 -2.51 -29.35
N ASP A 35 -0.11 -2.10 -29.22
CA ASP A 35 1.00 -2.64 -30.02
C ASP A 35 1.24 -4.13 -29.71
N ALA A 36 1.17 -4.51 -28.43
CA ALA A 36 1.32 -5.88 -27.99
C ALA A 36 0.20 -6.80 -28.51
N ALA A 37 -1.05 -6.34 -28.46
CA ALA A 37 -2.20 -7.06 -29.00
C ALA A 37 -2.06 -7.27 -30.51
N GLN A 38 -1.73 -6.21 -31.26
CA GLN A 38 -1.54 -6.27 -32.70
C GLN A 38 -0.39 -7.21 -33.10
N LEU A 39 0.76 -7.10 -32.42
CA LEU A 39 1.96 -7.90 -32.72
C LEU A 39 1.70 -9.40 -32.53
N GLN A 40 0.91 -9.78 -31.52
CA GLN A 40 0.67 -11.17 -31.15
C GLN A 40 -0.65 -11.72 -31.72
N GLY A 41 -1.41 -10.92 -32.47
CA GLY A 41 -2.71 -11.31 -33.01
C GLY A 41 -3.73 -11.65 -31.92
N CYS A 42 -3.67 -10.96 -30.78
CA CYS A 42 -4.57 -11.14 -29.64
C CYS A 42 -5.70 -10.10 -29.72
N ALA A 43 -6.94 -10.49 -29.38
CA ALA A 43 -8.01 -9.52 -29.21
C ALA A 43 -7.74 -8.64 -27.98
N GLU A 44 -8.06 -7.35 -28.06
CA GLU A 44 -7.83 -6.40 -26.93
C GLU A 44 -8.53 -6.86 -25.65
N ALA A 45 -9.78 -7.34 -25.76
CA ALA A 45 -10.52 -7.85 -24.61
C ALA A 45 -9.86 -9.08 -23.95
N GLU A 46 -9.24 -9.96 -24.74
CA GLU A 46 -8.51 -11.11 -24.21
C GLU A 46 -7.22 -10.67 -23.50
N LEU A 47 -6.53 -9.66 -24.04
CA LEU A 47 -5.36 -9.07 -23.40
C LEU A 47 -5.75 -8.39 -22.08
N ASP A 48 -6.79 -7.56 -22.08
CA ASP A 48 -7.25 -6.85 -20.89
C ASP A 48 -7.64 -7.82 -19.77
N GLN A 49 -8.35 -8.89 -20.11
CA GLN A 49 -8.70 -9.94 -19.15
C GLN A 49 -7.44 -10.61 -18.60
N ALA A 50 -6.49 -10.99 -19.45
CA ALA A 50 -5.24 -11.62 -19.02
C ALA A 50 -4.40 -10.69 -18.12
N LEU A 51 -4.31 -9.40 -18.44
CA LEU A 51 -3.62 -8.41 -17.61
C LEU A 51 -4.29 -8.27 -16.25
N SER A 52 -5.62 -8.20 -16.22
CA SER A 52 -6.40 -8.09 -14.99
C SER A 52 -6.22 -9.31 -14.09
N ASP A 53 -6.33 -10.52 -14.65
CA ASP A 53 -6.20 -11.77 -13.89
C ASP A 53 -4.78 -11.95 -13.33
N ILE A 54 -3.75 -11.64 -14.14
CA ILE A 54 -2.35 -11.74 -13.72
C ILE A 54 -2.07 -10.76 -12.57
N GLN A 55 -2.51 -9.51 -12.68
CA GLN A 55 -2.33 -8.50 -11.64
C GLN A 55 -3.11 -8.87 -10.37
N ALA A 56 -4.34 -9.35 -10.50
CA ALA A 56 -5.14 -9.80 -9.36
C ALA A 56 -4.44 -10.94 -8.61
N LEU A 57 -3.97 -11.97 -9.33
CA LEU A 57 -3.28 -13.10 -8.70
C LEU A 57 -1.92 -12.70 -8.11
N GLU A 58 -1.19 -11.76 -8.74
CA GLU A 58 0.03 -11.20 -8.16
C GLU A 58 -0.24 -10.58 -6.78
N LEU A 59 -1.29 -9.76 -6.67
CA LEU A 59 -1.68 -9.11 -5.42
C LEU A 59 -2.13 -10.13 -4.37
N GLU A 60 -2.87 -11.17 -4.75
CA GLU A 60 -3.27 -12.25 -3.84
C GLU A 60 -2.06 -13.02 -3.30
N ILE A 61 -1.13 -13.41 -4.17
CA ILE A 61 0.10 -14.10 -3.77
C ILE A 61 0.91 -13.23 -2.81
N ARG A 62 1.10 -11.94 -3.12
CA ARG A 62 1.79 -10.99 -2.22
C ARG A 62 1.07 -10.91 -0.87
N GLY A 63 -0.25 -10.82 -0.88
CA GLY A 63 -1.09 -10.78 0.32
C GLY A 63 -1.02 -12.05 1.16
N VAL A 64 -0.60 -13.19 0.61
CA VAL A 64 -0.40 -14.43 1.38
C VAL A 64 1.01 -14.55 1.94
N PHE A 65 2.02 -14.15 1.16
CA PHE A 65 3.42 -14.49 1.46
C PHE A 65 4.28 -13.32 1.96
N VAL A 66 3.83 -12.07 1.84
CA VAL A 66 4.53 -10.90 2.35
C VAL A 66 3.75 -10.30 3.51
N LEU A 67 4.38 -10.28 4.69
CA LEU A 67 3.81 -9.72 5.91
C LEU A 67 4.78 -8.73 6.55
N HIS A 68 4.39 -7.45 6.56
CA HIS A 68 5.08 -6.40 7.30
C HIS A 68 4.57 -6.33 8.73
N GLY A 69 5.49 -6.29 9.69
CA GLY A 69 5.16 -6.31 11.11
C GLY A 69 4.83 -4.92 11.69
N PRO A 70 4.20 -4.87 12.87
CA PRO A 70 3.85 -3.60 13.53
C PRO A 70 5.06 -2.69 13.76
N ASN A 71 6.24 -3.25 14.05
CA ASN A 71 7.47 -2.50 14.32
C ASN A 71 7.98 -1.66 13.14
N GLU A 72 7.39 -1.83 11.95
CA GLU A 72 7.75 -1.09 10.75
C GLU A 72 7.00 0.24 10.63
N PHE A 73 5.99 0.45 11.47
CA PHE A 73 5.11 1.61 11.46
C PHE A 73 5.21 2.39 12.77
N ARG A 74 5.08 3.71 12.66
CA ARG A 74 5.11 4.61 13.81
C ARG A 74 3.85 4.42 14.65
N VAL A 75 4.02 4.49 15.96
CA VAL A 75 2.92 4.80 16.88
C VAL A 75 2.58 6.28 16.71
N THR A 76 1.33 6.56 16.45
CA THR A 76 0.79 7.89 16.10
C THR A 76 -0.07 8.45 17.22
N VAL A 77 -0.61 7.60 18.10
CA VAL A 77 -1.24 7.99 19.36
C VAL A 77 -0.15 8.15 20.43
N GLY A 78 0.21 9.40 20.73
CA GLY A 78 1.27 9.73 21.69
C GLY A 78 0.78 9.75 23.14
N HIS A 79 1.73 9.71 24.09
CA HIS A 79 1.49 9.82 25.55
C HIS A 79 0.79 11.13 25.99
N HIS A 80 0.67 12.12 25.08
CA HIS A 80 0.02 13.41 25.29
C HIS A 80 -1.25 13.59 24.46
N ASP A 81 -1.71 12.56 23.75
CA ASP A 81 -3.01 12.60 23.09
C ASP A 81 -4.11 12.45 24.15
N THR A 82 -4.52 13.56 24.76
CA THR A 82 -5.57 13.59 25.78
C THR A 82 -6.96 13.31 25.20
N HIS A 83 -7.08 13.11 23.88
CA HIS A 83 -8.35 12.87 23.18
C HIS A 83 -8.50 11.42 22.72
N ARG A 84 -7.43 10.61 22.75
CA ARG A 84 -7.46 9.19 22.39
C ARG A 84 -6.84 8.31 23.46
N MET A 85 -7.69 7.47 24.06
CA MET A 85 -7.19 6.35 24.84
C MET A 85 -6.82 5.20 23.90
N PRO A 86 -5.78 4.39 24.22
CA PRO A 86 -5.56 3.12 23.54
C PRO A 86 -6.84 2.27 23.55
N GLY A 87 -7.24 1.74 22.40
CA GLY A 87 -8.49 1.04 22.15
C GLY A 87 -9.68 1.91 21.74
N ALA A 88 -9.50 3.22 21.52
CA ALA A 88 -10.63 4.13 21.26
C ALA A 88 -11.14 4.08 19.81
N GLN A 89 -10.32 3.71 18.85
CA GLN A 89 -10.68 3.64 17.44
C GLN A 89 -11.03 2.20 17.03
N GLN A 90 -12.32 1.90 16.93
CA GLN A 90 -12.75 0.66 16.29
C GLN A 90 -12.65 0.81 14.78
N LEU A 91 -11.83 -0.03 14.16
CA LEU A 91 -11.72 -0.11 12.70
C LEU A 91 -12.59 -1.24 12.19
N ALA A 92 -13.22 -1.05 11.03
CA ALA A 92 -14.02 -2.06 10.37
C ALA A 92 -13.27 -2.66 9.18
N GLU A 93 -13.56 -3.93 8.85
CA GLU A 93 -13.11 -4.53 7.59
C GLU A 93 -13.57 -3.69 6.39
N GLY A 94 -12.68 -3.56 5.39
CA GLY A 94 -12.89 -2.71 4.22
C GLY A 94 -12.53 -1.24 4.42
N GLN A 95 -12.37 -0.76 5.65
CA GLN A 95 -11.95 0.61 5.93
C GLN A 95 -10.52 0.86 5.42
N VAL A 96 -10.29 1.99 4.77
CA VAL A 96 -8.93 2.44 4.41
C VAL A 96 -8.41 3.38 5.48
N VAL A 97 -7.26 3.04 6.05
CA VAL A 97 -6.54 3.80 7.07
C VAL A 97 -5.17 4.23 6.56
N GLN A 98 -4.53 5.17 7.25
CA GLN A 98 -3.18 5.64 6.91
C GLN A 98 -2.22 5.21 8.02
N LEU A 99 -1.16 4.48 7.66
CA LEU A 99 -0.02 4.21 8.53
C LEU A 99 1.15 5.12 8.16
N VAL A 100 2.12 5.29 9.06
CA VAL A 100 3.37 6.00 8.73
C VAL A 100 4.54 5.04 8.85
N ALA A 101 5.21 4.75 7.74
CA ALA A 101 6.38 3.88 7.76
C ALA A 101 7.59 4.54 8.43
N HIS A 102 8.33 3.78 9.22
CA HIS A 102 9.60 4.24 9.78
C HIS A 102 10.67 4.52 8.72
N SER A 103 10.70 3.73 7.64
CA SER A 103 11.75 3.80 6.62
C SER A 103 11.61 4.99 5.68
N THR A 104 10.39 5.42 5.37
CA THR A 104 10.13 6.51 4.41
C THR A 104 9.58 7.77 5.07
N GLU A 105 9.09 7.67 6.32
CA GLU A 105 8.33 8.72 7.01
C GLU A 105 7.12 9.22 6.21
N ARG A 106 6.63 8.41 5.25
CA ARG A 106 5.46 8.73 4.43
C ARG A 106 4.26 7.90 4.84
N TYR A 107 3.09 8.41 4.47
CA TYR A 107 1.83 7.71 4.62
C TYR A 107 1.80 6.46 3.74
N ILE A 108 1.17 5.41 4.26
CA ILE A 108 0.90 4.16 3.58
C ILE A 108 -0.59 3.87 3.75
N PRO A 109 -1.38 3.95 2.67
CA PRO A 109 -2.79 3.61 2.74
C PRO A 109 -2.95 2.10 2.82
N VAL A 110 -3.69 1.65 3.83
CA VAL A 110 -3.92 0.25 4.15
C VAL A 110 -5.42 0.02 4.26
N ARG A 111 -5.93 -0.99 3.55
CA ARG A 111 -7.31 -1.47 3.73
C ARG A 111 -7.33 -2.54 4.80
N VAL A 112 -8.17 -2.38 5.81
CA VAL A 112 -8.39 -3.40 6.85
C VAL A 112 -9.02 -4.63 6.21
N VAL A 113 -8.45 -5.80 6.45
CA VAL A 113 -8.98 -7.09 5.97
C VAL A 113 -9.42 -8.01 7.08
N ALA A 114 -8.95 -7.81 8.31
CA ALA A 114 -9.47 -8.51 9.48
C ALA A 114 -9.30 -7.68 10.76
N THR A 115 -10.29 -7.77 11.64
CA THR A 115 -10.22 -7.21 13.01
C THR A 115 -9.53 -8.18 13.97
N PRO A 116 -8.84 -7.70 15.02
CA PRO A 116 -8.21 -8.57 15.99
C PRO A 116 -9.22 -9.46 16.74
N ALA A 117 -8.86 -10.72 16.97
CA ALA A 117 -9.69 -11.66 17.71
C ALA A 117 -9.78 -11.37 19.23
N GLN A 118 -8.89 -10.54 19.74
CA GLN A 118 -8.82 -10.15 21.15
C GLN A 118 -8.64 -8.64 21.27
N VAL A 119 -9.14 -8.05 22.35
CA VAL A 119 -8.95 -6.63 22.66
C VAL A 119 -7.45 -6.34 22.80
N GLY A 120 -6.97 -5.29 22.12
CA GLY A 120 -5.55 -4.94 22.09
C GLY A 120 -4.69 -5.77 21.13
N GLY A 121 -5.30 -6.63 20.31
CA GLY A 121 -4.61 -7.36 19.24
C GLY A 121 -4.32 -6.49 18.01
N TYR A 122 -3.62 -7.07 17.04
CA TYR A 122 -3.30 -6.42 15.76
C TYR A 122 -4.40 -6.60 14.73
N TYR A 123 -4.65 -5.56 13.96
CA TYR A 123 -5.43 -5.63 12.72
C TYR A 123 -4.56 -6.22 11.62
N ASP A 124 -5.19 -6.96 10.69
CA ASP A 124 -4.58 -7.30 9.42
C ASP A 124 -5.10 -6.34 8.35
N GLY A 125 -4.21 -5.88 7.48
CA GLY A 125 -4.54 -5.03 6.35
C GLY A 125 -3.73 -5.37 5.11
N ILE A 126 -4.13 -4.77 3.98
CA ILE A 126 -3.44 -4.85 2.70
C ILE A 126 -3.11 -3.45 2.19
N ILE A 127 -1.88 -3.22 1.74
CA ILE A 127 -1.47 -1.95 1.14
C ILE A 127 -2.21 -1.76 -0.19
N VAL A 128 -2.88 -0.62 -0.36
CA VAL A 128 -3.71 -0.35 -1.55
C VAL A 128 -3.08 0.59 -2.56
N GLU A 129 -2.05 1.34 -2.18
CA GLU A 129 -1.38 2.29 -3.06
C GLU A 129 0.11 2.40 -2.72
N GLN A 130 0.95 2.57 -3.73
CA GLN A 130 2.38 2.81 -3.57
C GLN A 130 2.68 4.30 -3.75
N LEU A 131 2.78 5.02 -2.63
CA LEU A 131 3.07 6.47 -2.65
C LEU A 131 4.57 6.80 -2.77
N VAL A 132 5.45 5.81 -2.61
CA VAL A 132 6.91 6.01 -2.63
C VAL A 132 7.55 4.94 -3.51
N ALA A 133 8.09 5.35 -4.66
CA ALA A 133 8.64 4.43 -5.67
C ALA A 133 9.80 3.56 -5.15
N ALA A 134 10.69 4.12 -4.31
CA ALA A 134 11.82 3.40 -3.73
C ALA A 134 11.48 2.65 -2.41
N SER A 135 10.21 2.56 -2.06
CA SER A 135 9.77 1.87 -0.84
C SER A 135 9.86 0.37 -0.98
N ARG A 136 10.21 -0.33 0.11
CA ARG A 136 10.08 -1.78 0.20
C ARG A 136 8.63 -2.25 0.27
N PHE A 137 7.72 -1.36 0.65
CA PHE A 137 6.28 -1.61 0.72
C PHE A 137 5.68 -1.48 -0.68
N GLN A 138 4.92 -2.48 -1.13
CA GLN A 138 4.21 -2.41 -2.40
C GLN A 138 2.74 -2.84 -2.25
N VAL A 139 1.94 -2.45 -3.24
CA VAL A 139 0.50 -2.76 -3.30
C VAL A 139 0.28 -4.27 -3.23
N GLY A 140 -0.65 -4.71 -2.39
CA GLY A 140 -0.93 -6.12 -2.16
C GLY A 140 -0.14 -6.75 -1.02
N ASP A 141 0.87 -6.07 -0.44
CA ASP A 141 1.53 -6.58 0.76
C ASP A 141 0.55 -6.64 1.93
N ARG A 142 0.63 -7.71 2.74
CA ARG A 142 -0.04 -7.72 4.03
C ARG A 142 0.74 -6.96 5.08
N VAL A 143 -0.02 -6.36 5.99
CA VAL A 143 0.48 -5.55 7.09
C VAL A 143 -0.27 -5.93 8.36
N ARG A 144 0.47 -6.07 9.46
CA ARG A 144 -0.10 -6.07 10.82
C ARG A 144 0.17 -4.74 11.49
N PHE A 145 -0.86 -4.17 12.10
CA PHE A 145 -0.74 -2.87 12.76
C PHE A 145 -1.68 -2.77 13.97
N GLY A 146 -1.27 -1.96 14.94
CA GLY A 146 -2.08 -1.57 16.08
C GLY A 146 -2.96 -0.36 15.73
N GLU A 147 -4.06 -0.21 16.46
CA GLU A 147 -4.91 0.98 16.37
C GLU A 147 -4.13 2.28 16.64
N ASP A 148 -3.21 2.23 17.60
CA ASP A 148 -2.34 3.32 18.00
C ASP A 148 -1.34 3.75 16.91
N GLN A 149 -1.24 3.01 15.82
CA GLN A 149 -0.40 3.30 14.65
C GLN A 149 -1.19 3.93 13.49
N VAL A 150 -2.51 4.03 13.62
CA VAL A 150 -3.37 4.65 12.61
C VAL A 150 -3.33 6.16 12.74
N MET A 151 -3.01 6.82 11.63
CA MET A 151 -3.22 8.25 11.49
C MET A 151 -4.68 8.48 11.14
N THR A 152 -5.36 9.28 11.95
CA THR A 152 -6.59 9.92 11.52
C THR A 152 -6.26 11.31 11.01
N GLY A 153 -6.49 11.55 9.74
CA GLY A 153 -6.72 12.91 9.31
C GLY A 153 -8.13 13.31 9.72
N ASP A 154 -8.28 14.44 10.42
CA ASP A 154 -9.18 15.43 9.84
C ASP A 154 -8.66 15.67 8.43
N THR A 155 -9.39 15.17 7.43
CA THR A 155 -9.04 15.27 6.02
C THR A 155 -9.00 16.73 5.59
N ASP A 156 -7.88 17.41 5.84
CA ASP A 156 -7.55 18.67 5.18
C ASP A 156 -6.06 19.07 5.20
N THR A 157 -5.15 18.14 5.49
CA THR A 157 -3.72 18.39 5.27
C THR A 157 -3.25 17.70 3.99
N ARG A 158 -3.36 18.45 2.89
CA ARG A 158 -2.59 18.20 1.65
C ARG A 158 -1.11 17.95 2.01
N PRO A 159 -0.38 17.12 1.25
CA PRO A 159 1.06 16.94 1.45
C PRO A 159 1.81 18.20 1.03
N GLY A 160 1.91 19.16 1.96
CA GLY A 160 2.71 20.37 1.82
C GLY A 160 4.10 20.17 2.40
N ILE A 161 5.10 20.14 1.52
CA ILE A 161 6.44 20.75 1.64
C ILE A 161 6.91 21.05 3.09
N PRO A 162 8.07 20.51 3.54
CA PRO A 162 8.59 20.79 4.87
C PRO A 162 8.99 22.26 4.98
N GLY A 163 8.16 23.05 5.65
CA GLY A 163 8.34 24.47 5.85
C GLY A 163 8.15 24.83 7.32
N HIS A 164 9.26 25.21 7.95
CA HIS A 164 9.37 25.93 9.23
C HIS A 164 9.47 25.08 10.50
N LEU A 165 10.73 24.75 10.81
CA LEU A 165 11.25 24.69 12.17
C LEU A 165 10.60 25.78 13.05
N HIS A 166 9.98 25.34 14.14
CA HIS A 166 9.48 26.19 15.22
C HIS A 166 10.60 27.13 15.71
N ARG A 167 10.55 28.39 15.27
CA ARG A 167 11.32 29.47 15.89
C ARG A 167 10.66 29.81 17.24
N ARG A 168 10.82 28.92 18.23
CA ARG A 168 10.47 29.16 19.65
C ARG A 168 11.71 29.07 20.53
N PHE A 169 12.64 29.98 20.28
CA PHE A 169 13.59 30.48 21.29
C PHE A 169 13.96 31.93 20.91
N GLN A 170 13.03 32.85 21.14
CA GLN A 170 13.39 34.25 21.40
C GLN A 170 12.74 34.61 22.72
N GLY A 171 13.59 34.56 23.76
CA GLY A 171 13.27 34.97 25.10
C GLY A 171 12.76 36.42 25.13
N ARG A 172 11.71 36.57 25.93
CA ARG A 172 11.00 37.77 26.33
C ARG A 172 11.90 38.82 27.02
N ARG A 173 11.44 40.09 26.91
CA ARG A 173 11.67 41.30 27.74
C ARG A 173 12.97 42.08 27.46
N GLY A 174 13.00 43.40 27.31
CA GLY A 174 12.04 44.45 27.62
C GLY A 174 12.61 45.40 28.70
N GLY A 175 12.98 46.62 28.30
CA GLY A 175 13.00 47.84 29.12
C GLY A 175 14.19 48.09 30.06
N ARG A 176 15.03 49.06 29.71
CA ARG A 176 15.04 50.42 30.29
C ARG A 176 15.75 51.38 29.35
#